data_AF-A0A1V8V0B6-F1
#
_entry.id   AF-A0A1V8V0B6-F1
#
_cell.length_a   1.000
_cell.length_b   1.000
_cell.length_c   1.000
_cell.angle_alpha   90.00
_cell.angle_beta   90.00
_cell.angle_gamma   90.00
#
_symmetry.space_group_name_H-M   'P 1'
#
loop_
_entity.id
_entity.type
_entity.pdbx_description
1 polymer ?
#
loop_
_entity_poly.entity_id
_entity_poly.type
_entity_poly.pdbx_seq_one_letter_code
_entity_poly.pdbx_strand_id
1 'polypeptide(L)'
;MSSSSSISRNVVAALALVTQATARLALDSSSNVAVYWGQNSINQASGPNAQQRLVDYCANTNIDVIPLAFLYEMTTGTGGEPVINFANQASDCQIFA
;
A
#
# COMPACT_ATOMS: atom_id res chain seq x y z
N MET A 1 41.85 51.08 -6.15
CA MET A 1 41.80 49.69 -6.69
C MET A 1 41.59 48.79 -5.46
N SER A 2 40.35 48.64 -4.99
CA SER A 2 39.34 47.63 -5.36
C SER A 2 39.73 46.17 -5.04
N SER A 3 38.77 45.48 -4.43
CA SER A 3 38.60 44.03 -4.28
C SER A 3 39.49 43.28 -3.28
N SER A 4 39.00 42.27 -2.57
CA SER A 4 37.63 41.76 -2.35
C SER A 4 37.77 40.71 -1.25
N SER A 5 36.87 40.73 -0.27
CA SER A 5 36.68 39.66 0.72
C SER A 5 36.36 38.33 0.05
N SER A 6 36.74 37.20 0.66
CA SER A 6 35.98 35.94 0.58
C SER A 6 36.41 34.96 1.68
N ILE A 7 35.62 34.87 2.74
CA ILE A 7 35.59 33.74 3.68
C ILE A 7 34.71 32.66 3.02
N SER A 8 35.29 31.55 2.59
CA SER A 8 34.50 30.43 2.03
C SER A 8 34.08 29.47 3.15
N ARG A 9 32.86 29.68 3.68
CA ARG A 9 32.16 28.75 4.58
C ARG A 9 31.54 27.65 3.73
N ASN A 10 32.10 26.45 3.73
CA ASN A 10 31.45 25.28 3.13
C ASN A 10 30.33 24.79 4.06
N VAL A 11 29.10 25.25 3.83
CA VAL A 11 27.89 24.64 4.43
C VAL A 11 27.30 23.71 3.37
N VAL A 12 27.59 22.42 3.47
CA VAL A 12 26.92 21.39 2.67
C VAL A 12 25.59 21.08 3.35
N ALA A 13 24.49 21.58 2.80
CA ALA A 13 23.15 21.18 3.20
C ALA A 13 22.79 19.84 2.54
N ALA A 14 22.77 18.76 3.31
CA ALA A 14 22.21 17.49 2.86
C ALA A 14 20.68 17.59 2.88
N LEU A 15 20.05 17.78 1.73
CA LEU A 15 18.60 17.59 1.59
C LEU A 15 18.31 16.09 1.73
N ALA A 16 17.68 15.70 2.83
CA ALA A 16 17.13 14.36 2.96
C ALA A 16 16.10 14.15 1.84
N LEU A 17 16.38 13.19 0.95
CA LEU A 17 15.43 12.70 -0.06
C LEU A 17 14.33 11.90 0.64
N VAL A 18 13.38 12.60 1.27
CA VAL A 18 12.16 11.96 1.76
C VAL A 18 11.30 11.66 0.54
N THR A 19 11.26 10.39 0.13
CA THR A 19 10.25 9.93 -0.84
C THR A 19 8.88 10.08 -0.18
N GLN A 20 8.15 11.14 -0.54
CA GLN A 20 6.79 11.34 -0.06
C GLN A 20 5.91 10.27 -0.69
N ALA A 21 5.32 9.41 0.14
CA ALA A 21 4.25 8.52 -0.30
C ALA A 21 2.99 9.37 -0.54
N THR A 22 2.63 9.59 -1.80
CA THR A 22 1.37 10.26 -2.16
C THR A 22 0.26 9.22 -2.26
N ALA A 23 -0.82 9.40 -1.51
CA ALA A 23 -2.03 8.62 -1.73
C ALA A 23 -2.63 8.98 -3.10
N ARG A 24 -3.16 7.97 -3.81
CA ARG A 24 -3.80 8.15 -5.13
C ARG A 24 -5.21 8.72 -5.03
N LEU A 25 -5.92 8.44 -3.93
CA LEU A 25 -7.29 8.87 -3.69
C LEU A 25 -7.42 10.40 -3.75
N ALA A 26 -8.21 10.89 -4.70
CA ALA A 26 -8.58 12.31 -4.83
C ALA A 26 -10.05 12.50 -4.42
N LEU A 27 -10.31 13.12 -3.26
CA LEU A 27 -11.66 13.22 -2.69
C LEU A 27 -12.63 14.12 -3.49
N ASP A 28 -12.11 14.97 -4.37
CA ASP A 28 -12.85 15.86 -5.26
C ASP A 28 -13.03 15.28 -6.68
N SER A 29 -12.47 14.09 -6.95
CA SER A 29 -12.56 13.41 -8.24
C SER A 29 -13.73 12.43 -8.29
N SER A 30 -14.50 12.48 -9.37
CA SER A 30 -15.50 11.46 -9.71
C SER A 30 -14.90 10.25 -10.44
N SER A 31 -13.58 10.23 -10.67
CA SER A 31 -12.89 9.25 -11.52
C SER A 31 -12.00 8.28 -10.75
N ASN A 32 -12.09 8.23 -9.42
CA ASN A 32 -11.33 7.26 -8.64
C ASN A 32 -11.76 5.82 -9.00
N VAL A 33 -10.78 4.94 -9.17
CA VAL A 33 -10.99 3.51 -9.43
C VAL A 33 -10.72 2.71 -8.17
N ALA A 34 -11.73 1.94 -7.74
CA ALA A 34 -11.61 1.02 -6.61
C ALA A 34 -11.65 -0.43 -7.08
N VAL A 35 -10.75 -1.27 -6.56
CA VAL A 35 -10.70 -2.71 -6.86
C VAL A 35 -10.65 -3.51 -5.56
N TYR A 36 -11.62 -4.39 -5.37
CA TYR A 36 -11.62 -5.34 -4.24
C TYR A 36 -10.51 -6.38 -4.40
N TRP A 37 -9.78 -6.64 -3.31
CA TRP A 37 -8.72 -7.64 -3.25
C TRP A 37 -8.91 -8.58 -2.06
N GLY A 38 -8.65 -9.88 -2.24
CA GLY A 38 -8.55 -10.83 -1.12
C GLY A 38 -9.47 -12.05 -1.19
N GLN A 39 -10.28 -12.24 -2.24
CA GLN A 39 -11.28 -13.33 -2.29
C GLN A 39 -11.16 -14.30 -3.46
N ASN A 40 -10.07 -14.27 -4.25
CA ASN A 40 -9.95 -15.09 -5.46
C ASN A 40 -11.17 -14.94 -6.38
N SER A 41 -11.41 -13.74 -6.93
CA SER A 41 -12.63 -13.41 -7.68
C SER A 41 -12.99 -14.33 -8.86
N ILE A 42 -12.03 -15.13 -9.35
CA ILE A 42 -12.22 -16.14 -10.39
C ILE A 42 -12.27 -17.59 -9.88
N ASN A 43 -12.40 -17.79 -8.56
CA ASN A 43 -12.42 -19.10 -7.88
C ASN A 43 -11.22 -20.01 -8.19
N GLN A 44 -10.04 -19.43 -8.41
CA GLN A 44 -8.78 -20.18 -8.57
C GLN A 44 -7.82 -19.86 -7.43
N ALA A 45 -7.45 -20.88 -6.64
CA ALA A 45 -6.52 -20.71 -5.52
C ALA A 45 -5.05 -20.69 -5.96
N SER A 46 -4.72 -21.30 -7.10
CA SER A 46 -3.36 -21.43 -7.63
C SER A 46 -3.36 -21.38 -9.16
N GLY A 47 -2.19 -21.15 -9.75
CA GLY A 47 -2.01 -21.09 -11.20
C GLY A 47 -1.97 -19.65 -11.75
N PRO A 48 -1.86 -19.49 -13.08
CA PRO A 48 -1.53 -18.20 -13.70
C PRO A 48 -2.61 -17.13 -13.53
N ASN A 49 -3.86 -17.51 -13.31
CA ASN A 49 -4.95 -16.55 -13.12
C ASN A 49 -5.34 -16.38 -11.64
N ALA A 50 -4.72 -17.14 -10.72
CA ALA A 50 -5.00 -16.97 -9.30
C ALA A 50 -4.67 -15.54 -8.86
N GLN A 51 -5.39 -15.08 -7.83
CA GLN A 51 -5.15 -13.76 -7.24
C GLN A 51 -3.67 -13.60 -6.89
N GLN A 52 -3.08 -12.51 -7.36
CA GLN A 52 -1.69 -12.14 -7.10
C GLN A 52 -1.53 -11.47 -5.73
N ARG A 53 -0.29 -11.25 -5.28
CA ARG A 53 -0.02 -10.60 -3.99
C ARG A 53 -0.49 -9.15 -4.04
N LEU A 54 -0.82 -8.56 -2.89
CA LEU A 54 -1.32 -7.17 -2.82
C LEU A 54 -0.37 -6.17 -3.49
N VAL A 55 0.94 -6.41 -3.41
CA VAL A 55 1.98 -5.55 -4.02
C VAL A 55 1.80 -5.38 -5.54
N ASP A 56 1.30 -6.40 -6.24
CA ASP A 56 1.09 -6.36 -7.68
C ASP A 56 -0.05 -5.38 -8.05
N TYR A 57 -1.06 -5.29 -7.18
CA TYR A 57 -2.16 -4.33 -7.33
C TYR A 57 -1.72 -2.91 -6.94
N CYS A 58 -0.88 -2.77 -5.91
CA CYS A 58 -0.30 -1.47 -5.53
C CYS A 58 0.60 -0.88 -6.62
N ALA A 59 1.25 -1.72 -7.43
CA ALA A 59 2.06 -1.28 -8.55
C ALA A 59 1.22 -0.76 -9.74
N ASN A 60 -0.07 -1.09 -9.80
CA ASN A 60 -0.96 -0.62 -10.86
C ASN A 60 -1.41 0.83 -10.58
N THR A 61 -0.89 1.77 -11.38
CA THR A 61 -1.15 3.20 -11.23
C THR A 61 -2.58 3.61 -11.60
N ASN A 62 -3.40 2.71 -12.15
CA ASN A 62 -4.79 2.97 -12.48
C ASN A 62 -5.75 2.62 -11.32
N ILE A 63 -5.24 2.13 -10.19
CA ILE A 63 -6.05 1.81 -9.02
C ILE A 63 -5.78 2.85 -7.94
N ASP A 64 -6.82 3.55 -7.50
CA ASP A 64 -6.72 4.61 -6.49
C ASP A 64 -7.00 4.10 -5.08
N VAL A 65 -7.89 3.10 -4.97
CA VAL A 65 -8.32 2.50 -3.70
C VAL A 65 -8.39 0.98 -3.81
N ILE A 66 -7.85 0.28 -2.82
CA ILE A 66 -7.93 -1.19 -2.72
C ILE A 66 -8.61 -1.57 -1.41
N PRO A 67 -9.94 -1.82 -1.40
CA PRO A 67 -10.61 -2.41 -0.25
C PRO A 67 -10.15 -3.85 -0.03
N LEU A 68 -9.68 -4.15 1.19
CA LEU A 68 -9.26 -5.49 1.58
C LEU A 68 -10.48 -6.33 2.01
N ALA A 69 -10.65 -7.47 1.36
CA ALA A 69 -11.82 -8.34 1.46
C ALA A 69 -11.43 -9.74 1.94
N PHE A 70 -11.87 -10.26 3.09
CA PHE A 70 -12.75 -9.59 4.06
C PHE A 70 -12.35 -9.88 5.50
N LEU A 71 -12.58 -8.86 6.35
CA LEU A 71 -12.99 -9.11 7.72
C LEU A 71 -14.42 -9.67 7.68
N TYR A 72 -14.55 -10.98 7.83
CA TYR A 72 -15.81 -11.68 7.57
C TYR A 72 -16.55 -12.09 8.86
N GLU A 73 -15.86 -12.06 10.00
CA GLU A 73 -16.45 -12.16 11.33
C GLU A 73 -15.98 -11.00 12.19
N MET A 74 -16.90 -10.36 12.93
CA MET A 74 -16.57 -9.20 13.77
C MET A 74 -16.33 -9.58 15.24
N THR A 75 -17.17 -10.45 15.80
CA THR A 75 -17.16 -10.78 17.24
C THR A 75 -17.38 -12.27 17.54
N THR A 76 -17.45 -13.10 16.49
CA THR A 76 -17.76 -14.54 16.60
C THR A 76 -16.54 -15.43 16.43
N GLY A 77 -15.36 -14.85 16.19
CA GLY A 77 -14.13 -15.59 16.10
C GLY A 77 -13.72 -16.19 17.44
N THR A 78 -12.64 -16.96 17.41
CA THR A 78 -12.10 -17.58 18.63
C THR A 78 -11.73 -16.49 19.64
N GLY A 79 -12.24 -16.59 20.87
CA GLY A 79 -12.03 -15.58 21.91
C GLY A 79 -12.87 -14.30 21.75
N GLY A 80 -13.80 -14.25 20.80
CA GLY A 80 -14.56 -13.04 20.48
C GLY A 80 -13.84 -12.08 19.53
N GLU A 81 -12.71 -12.51 18.97
CA GLU A 81 -11.89 -11.69 18.09
C GLU A 81 -12.46 -11.61 16.66
N PRO A 82 -12.15 -10.54 15.90
CA PRO A 82 -12.48 -10.45 14.49
C PRO A 82 -11.69 -11.46 13.64
N VAL A 83 -12.29 -11.98 12.57
CA VAL A 83 -11.65 -12.95 11.67
C VAL A 83 -11.51 -12.38 10.26
N ILE A 84 -10.28 -12.45 9.75
CA ILE A 84 -9.91 -12.03 8.40
C ILE A 84 -9.65 -13.27 7.55
N ASN A 85 -10.12 -13.25 6.29
CA ASN A 85 -9.79 -14.25 5.29
C ASN A 85 -9.41 -13.54 3.98
N PHE A 86 -8.16 -13.73 3.52
CA PHE A 86 -7.67 -13.21 2.24
C PHE A 86 -7.45 -14.32 1.20
N ALA A 87 -8.22 -15.39 1.30
CA ALA A 87 -8.22 -16.54 0.42
C ALA A 87 -6.81 -17.15 0.26
N ASN A 88 -6.25 -17.15 -0.95
CA ASN A 88 -4.93 -17.74 -1.23
C ASN A 88 -3.74 -16.92 -0.67
N GLN A 89 -4.00 -15.85 0.08
CA GLN A 89 -2.98 -14.97 0.67
C GLN A 89 -2.94 -15.07 2.20
N ALA A 90 -3.70 -15.99 2.80
CA ALA A 90 -3.79 -16.14 4.26
C ALA A 90 -2.70 -17.06 4.87
N SER A 91 -1.81 -17.65 4.05
CA SER A 91 -0.66 -18.43 4.53
C SER A 91 0.56 -17.52 4.71
N ASP A 92 1.22 -17.59 5.87
CA ASP A 92 2.45 -16.86 6.25
C ASP A 92 2.30 -15.36 6.60
N CYS A 93 1.16 -14.93 7.13
CA CYS A 93 1.09 -13.62 7.79
C CYS A 93 1.99 -13.62 9.04
N GLN A 94 3.15 -12.98 8.97
CA GLN A 94 3.97 -12.75 10.16
C GLN A 94 3.24 -11.80 11.09
N ILE A 95 3.19 -12.12 12.38
CA ILE A 95 2.73 -11.17 13.39
C ILE A 95 3.72 -10.01 13.39
N PHE A 96 3.23 -8.79 13.21
CA PHE A 96 4.06 -7.59 13.40
C PHE A 96 4.54 -7.59 14.86
N ALA A 97 5.85 -7.74 15.05
CA ALA A 97 6.51 -7.65 16.35
C ALA A 97 6.80 -6.19 16.72
#